data_AF-A0A6L8VNU6-F1
#
_entry.id   AF-A0A6L8VNU6-F1
#
_cell.length_a   1.000
_cell.length_b   1.000
_cell.length_c   1.000
_cell.angle_alpha   90.00
_cell.angle_beta   90.00
_cell.angle_gamma   90.00
#
_symmetry.space_group_name_H-M   'P 1'
#
loop_
_entity.id
_entity.type
_entity.pdbx_description
1 polymer ?
#
loop_
_entity_poly.entity_id
_entity_poly.type
_entity_poly.pdbx_seq_one_letter_code
_entity_poly.pdbx_strand_id
1 'polypeptide(L)'
;MTTHNFDQAVAGDARLQARFDGIFDMVRAAAADAGLSITADDLKSCPSVKLATFSEMGLNTADALTELRRLPHIGQQAHKVEVTRQLARGEGEIHAELARMNPYQRLNFGRELEAARAAERAATARKPASPSAEDEAKFLLMLRRLPPAERISAARAAGML
;
A
#
# COMPACT_ATOMS: atom_id res chain seq x y z
N MET A 1 17.58 13.89 -14.79
CA MET A 1 16.46 14.75 -14.34
C MET A 1 16.32 14.60 -12.83
N THR A 2 16.67 15.63 -12.06
CA THR A 2 16.53 15.61 -10.60
C THR A 2 15.04 15.56 -10.22
N THR A 3 14.71 15.00 -9.05
CA THR A 3 13.31 14.87 -8.58
C THR A 3 12.61 16.23 -8.54
N HIS A 4 13.34 17.30 -8.18
CA HIS A 4 12.84 18.66 -8.16
C HIS A 4 12.36 19.18 -9.53
N ASN A 5 13.06 18.83 -10.62
CA ASN A 5 12.67 19.25 -11.97
C ASN A 5 11.46 18.47 -12.48
N PHE A 6 11.27 17.24 -12.01
CA PHE A 6 10.08 16.45 -12.32
C PHE A 6 8.85 17.04 -11.64
N ASP A 7 8.94 17.35 -10.35
CA ASP A 7 7.84 17.94 -9.59
C ASP A 7 7.34 19.26 -10.18
N GLN A 8 8.26 20.14 -10.58
CA GLN A 8 7.89 21.40 -11.23
C GLN A 8 7.18 21.19 -12.57
N ALA A 9 7.63 20.21 -13.37
CA ALA A 9 7.02 19.92 -14.67
C ALA A 9 5.62 19.30 -14.53
N VAL A 10 5.44 18.40 -13.57
CA VAL A 10 4.14 17.75 -13.32
C VAL A 10 3.16 18.74 -12.68
N ALA A 11 3.59 19.56 -11.73
CA ALA A 11 2.74 20.57 -11.10
C ALA A 11 2.30 21.70 -12.06
N GLY A 12 3.12 21.98 -13.07
CA GLY A 12 2.84 23.01 -14.09
C GLY A 12 1.87 22.57 -15.20
N ASP A 13 1.55 21.27 -15.31
CA ASP A 13 0.71 20.72 -16.38
C ASP A 13 -0.30 19.70 -15.83
N ALA A 14 -1.58 20.07 -15.84
CA ALA A 14 -2.68 19.24 -15.35
C ALA A 14 -2.78 17.88 -16.08
N ARG A 15 -2.37 17.79 -17.34
CA ARG A 15 -2.38 16.53 -18.10
C ARG A 15 -1.26 15.61 -17.63
N LEU A 16 -0.07 16.15 -17.33
CA LEU A 16 1.03 15.38 -16.76
C LEU A 16 0.73 14.94 -15.33
N GLN A 17 0.09 15.79 -14.53
CA GLN A 17 -0.38 15.43 -13.20
C GLN A 17 -1.37 14.26 -13.24
N ALA A 18 -2.41 14.34 -14.07
CA ALA A 18 -3.39 13.26 -14.20
C ALA A 18 -2.75 11.93 -14.67
N ARG A 19 -1.73 12.00 -15.53
CA ARG A 19 -0.97 10.82 -15.96
C ARG A 19 -0.14 10.23 -14.83
N PHE A 20 0.57 11.07 -14.09
CA PHE A 20 1.33 10.64 -12.94
C PHE A 20 0.42 9.98 -11.91
N ASP A 21 -0.73 10.56 -11.62
CA ASP A 21 -1.71 10.01 -10.66
C ASP A 21 -2.23 8.63 -11.11
N GLY A 22 -2.54 8.48 -12.41
CA GLY A 22 -2.95 7.19 -12.97
C GLY A 22 -1.84 6.12 -12.89
N ILE A 23 -0.60 6.50 -13.19
CA ILE A 23 0.57 5.63 -13.03
C ILE A 23 0.78 5.27 -11.57
N PHE A 24 0.64 6.24 -10.66
CA PHE A 24 0.78 6.04 -9.23
C PHE A 24 -0.22 5.02 -8.72
N ASP A 25 -1.50 5.15 -9.08
CA ASP A 25 -2.53 4.20 -8.69
C ASP A 25 -2.25 2.78 -9.22
N MET A 26 -1.84 2.67 -10.48
CA MET A 26 -1.51 1.38 -11.09
C MET A 26 -0.32 0.68 -10.40
N VAL A 27 0.78 1.40 -10.20
CA VAL A 27 1.99 0.82 -9.57
C VAL A 27 1.73 0.55 -8.08
N ARG A 28 0.96 1.41 -7.40
CA ARG A 28 0.57 1.21 -6.01
C ARG A 28 -0.28 -0.04 -5.83
N ALA A 29 -1.23 -0.30 -6.73
CA ALA A 29 -2.01 -1.53 -6.71
C ALA A 29 -1.11 -2.77 -6.89
N ALA A 30 -0.24 -2.76 -7.91
CA ALA A 30 0.70 -3.87 -8.15
C ALA A 30 1.69 -4.09 -7.00
N ALA A 31 2.13 -3.01 -6.34
CA ALA A 31 2.97 -3.09 -5.15
C ALA A 31 2.21 -3.67 -3.95
N ALA A 32 0.96 -3.26 -3.74
CA ALA A 32 0.11 -3.78 -2.67
C ALA A 32 -0.15 -5.29 -2.84
N ASP A 33 -0.37 -5.76 -4.07
CA ASP A 33 -0.49 -7.19 -4.38
C ASP A 33 0.80 -7.97 -4.04
N ALA A 34 1.94 -7.29 -4.10
CA ALA A 34 3.24 -7.82 -3.69
C ALA A 34 3.55 -7.63 -2.19
N GLY A 35 2.63 -7.08 -1.40
CA GLY A 35 2.81 -6.78 0.04
C GLY A 35 3.72 -5.56 0.32
N LEU A 36 3.94 -4.70 -0.68
CA LEU A 36 4.82 -3.54 -0.58
C LEU A 36 4.00 -2.26 -0.38
N SER A 37 4.50 -1.37 0.48
CA SER A 37 3.92 -0.04 0.69
C SER A 37 4.83 1.00 0.06
N ILE A 38 4.32 1.69 -0.97
CA ILE A 38 5.06 2.71 -1.72
C ILE A 38 4.41 4.09 -1.58
N THR A 39 5.23 5.12 -1.56
CA THR A 39 4.81 6.53 -1.52
C THR A 39 4.94 7.18 -2.89
N ALA A 40 4.34 8.37 -3.07
CA ALA A 40 4.48 9.13 -4.31
C ALA A 40 5.95 9.54 -4.56
N ASP A 41 6.70 9.85 -3.50
CA ASP A 41 8.12 10.22 -3.60
C ASP A 41 8.99 9.04 -4.05
N ASP A 42 8.64 7.82 -3.64
CA ASP A 42 9.30 6.61 -4.13
C ASP A 42 9.13 6.47 -5.64
N LEU A 43 7.91 6.65 -6.15
CA LEU A 43 7.64 6.61 -7.60
C LEU A 43 8.35 7.72 -8.37
N LYS A 44 8.42 8.93 -7.80
CA LYS A 44 9.16 10.05 -8.38
C LYS A 44 10.66 9.84 -8.39
N SER A 45 11.19 8.87 -7.66
CA SER A 45 12.61 8.48 -7.77
C SER A 45 12.87 7.57 -8.97
N CYS A 46 11.85 6.87 -9.48
CA CYS A 46 11.97 5.86 -10.53
C CYS A 46 12.09 6.47 -11.94
N PRO A 47 13.17 6.17 -12.68
CA PRO A 47 13.33 6.60 -14.07
C PRO A 47 12.22 6.12 -15.00
N SER A 48 11.78 4.87 -14.88
CA SER A 48 10.70 4.29 -15.70
C SER A 48 9.39 5.06 -15.59
N VAL A 49 9.01 5.44 -14.38
CA VAL A 49 7.80 6.25 -14.07
C VAL A 49 7.92 7.64 -14.69
N LYS A 50 9.07 8.31 -14.54
CA LYS A 50 9.30 9.62 -15.16
C LYS A 50 9.15 9.56 -16.68
N LEU A 51 9.77 8.56 -17.30
CA LEU A 51 9.71 8.37 -18.74
C LEU A 51 8.26 8.15 -19.19
N ALA A 52 7.54 7.21 -18.58
CA ALA A 52 6.14 6.93 -18.92
C ALA A 52 5.22 8.14 -18.74
N THR A 53 5.49 9.00 -17.75
CA THR A 53 4.72 10.24 -17.53
C THR A 53 4.87 11.21 -18.71
N PHE A 54 6.08 11.32 -19.29
CA PHE A 54 6.37 12.24 -20.40
C PHE A 54 6.18 11.66 -21.80
N SER A 55 6.33 10.35 -21.99
CA SER A 55 6.50 9.76 -23.32
C SER A 55 5.23 9.17 -23.95
N GLU A 56 4.08 9.23 -23.28
CA GLU A 56 2.84 8.53 -23.68
C GLU A 56 2.99 7.01 -23.84
N MET A 57 4.18 6.45 -23.57
CA MET A 57 4.42 5.02 -23.63
C MET A 57 3.86 4.34 -22.38
N GLY A 58 3.24 3.18 -22.58
CA GLY A 58 2.74 2.37 -21.47
C GLY A 58 3.86 2.00 -20.51
N LEU A 59 3.60 2.11 -19.20
CA LEU A 59 4.53 1.68 -18.17
C LEU A 59 4.47 0.16 -18.00
N ASN A 60 5.61 -0.51 -18.07
CA ASN A 60 5.73 -1.87 -17.57
C ASN A 60 5.86 -1.84 -16.04
N THR A 61 4.81 -2.27 -15.34
CA THR A 61 4.76 -2.29 -13.87
C THR A 61 5.81 -3.21 -13.25
N ALA A 62 6.21 -4.29 -13.93
CA ALA A 62 7.24 -5.21 -13.43
C ALA A 62 8.63 -4.55 -13.37
N ASP A 63 8.95 -3.74 -14.40
CA ASP A 63 10.21 -3.00 -14.46
C ASP A 63 10.24 -1.90 -13.41
N ALA A 64 9.13 -1.16 -13.26
CA ALA A 64 8.98 -0.14 -12.23
C ALA A 64 9.14 -0.72 -10.80
N LEU A 65 8.54 -1.88 -10.52
CA LEU A 65 8.70 -2.57 -9.23
C LEU A 65 10.15 -3.05 -9.02
N THR A 66 10.85 -3.44 -10.08
CA THR A 66 12.26 -3.84 -10.02
C THR A 66 13.15 -2.64 -9.68
N GLU A 67 12.88 -1.47 -10.24
CA GLU A 67 13.55 -0.23 -9.88
C GLU A 67 13.24 0.19 -8.44
N LEU A 68 11.98 0.14 -8.03
CA LEU A 68 11.54 0.48 -6.67
C LEU A 68 12.24 -0.40 -5.61
N ARG A 69 12.43 -1.70 -5.88
CA ARG A 69 13.14 -2.62 -4.98
C ARG A 69 14.62 -2.26 -4.77
N ARG A 70 15.21 -1.43 -5.63
CA ARG A 70 16.58 -0.91 -5.42
C ARG A 70 16.64 0.17 -4.35
N LEU A 71 15.49 0.75 -3.98
CA LEU A 71 15.42 1.68 -2.84
C LEU A 71 15.59 0.89 -1.53
N PRO A 72 16.47 1.34 -0.61
CA PRO A 72 16.80 0.57 0.60
C PRO A 72 15.58 0.17 1.45
N HIS A 73 14.62 1.07 1.67
CA HIS A 73 13.44 0.78 2.49
C HIS A 73 12.45 -0.17 1.81
N ILE A 74 12.26 -0.05 0.49
CA ILE A 74 11.40 -0.97 -0.28
C ILE A 74 12.05 -2.35 -0.40
N GLY A 75 13.36 -2.42 -0.63
CA GLY A 75 14.11 -3.67 -0.66
C GLY A 75 14.01 -4.42 0.68
N GLN A 76 14.12 -3.71 1.80
CA GLN A 76 13.92 -4.29 3.13
C GLN A 76 12.49 -4.78 3.35
N GLN A 77 11.47 -4.05 2.90
CA GLN A 77 10.07 -4.52 2.94
C GLN A 77 9.89 -5.79 2.11
N ALA A 78 10.40 -5.82 0.87
CA ALA A 78 10.29 -6.98 -0.01
C ALA A 78 10.95 -8.21 0.60
N HIS A 79 12.12 -8.05 1.22
CA HIS A 79 12.77 -9.14 1.93
C HIS A 79 11.91 -9.66 3.10
N LYS A 80 11.35 -8.75 3.92
CA LYS A 80 10.47 -9.13 5.05
C LYS A 80 9.21 -9.86 4.59
N VAL A 81 8.57 -9.41 3.50
CA VAL A 81 7.39 -10.07 2.92
C VAL A 81 7.73 -11.47 2.46
N GLU A 82 8.84 -11.64 1.76
CA GLU A 82 9.28 -12.95 1.26
C GLU A 82 9.64 -13.91 2.41
N VAL A 83 10.36 -13.41 3.43
CA VAL A 83 10.64 -14.16 4.66
C VAL A 83 9.35 -14.63 5.33
N THR A 84 8.37 -13.73 5.48
CA THR A 84 7.08 -14.05 6.11
C THR A 84 6.31 -15.09 5.30
N ARG A 85 6.38 -15.02 3.96
CA ARG A 85 5.75 -15.96 3.05
C ARG A 85 6.38 -17.35 3.14
N GLN A 86 7.70 -17.45 3.16
CA GLN A 86 8.41 -18.72 3.30
C GLN A 86 8.09 -19.39 4.64
N LEU A 87 8.10 -18.62 5.73
CA LEU A 87 7.69 -19.11 7.05
C LEU A 87 6.25 -19.61 7.10
N ALA A 88 5.33 -18.93 6.41
CA ALA A 88 3.92 -19.34 6.35
C ALA A 88 3.71 -20.63 5.53
N ARG A 89 4.56 -20.87 4.52
CA ARG A 89 4.51 -22.07 3.68
C ARG A 89 5.15 -23.29 4.36
N GLY A 90 5.90 -23.10 5.45
CA GLY A 90 6.60 -24.19 6.15
C GLY A 90 7.76 -24.77 5.34
N GLU A 91 8.20 -24.08 4.30
CA GLU A 91 9.20 -24.52 3.34
C GLU A 91 10.29 -23.43 3.20
N GLY A 92 11.54 -23.84 3.05
CA GLY A 92 12.64 -22.96 2.64
C GLY A 92 13.85 -22.88 3.59
N GLU A 93 14.88 -22.20 3.12
CA GLU A 93 16.17 -22.03 3.81
C GLU A 93 16.03 -21.37 5.19
N ILE A 94 14.99 -20.55 5.39
CA ILE A 94 14.73 -19.85 6.64
C ILE A 94 14.41 -20.82 7.78
N HIS A 95 13.79 -21.98 7.51
CA HIS A 95 13.58 -22.99 8.56
C HIS A 95 14.89 -23.64 8.98
N ALA A 96 15.82 -23.86 8.02
CA ALA A 96 17.17 -24.34 8.31
C ALA A 96 18.01 -23.27 9.05
N GLU A 97 17.80 -21.99 8.74
CA GLU A 97 18.46 -20.87 9.39
C GLU A 97 17.94 -20.67 10.82
N LEU A 98 16.62 -20.71 11.01
CA LEU A 98 16.00 -20.76 12.33
C LEU A 98 16.53 -21.94 13.13
N ALA A 99 16.73 -23.13 12.55
CA ALA A 99 17.35 -24.28 13.22
C ALA A 99 18.76 -24.00 13.79
N ARG A 100 19.51 -23.08 13.17
CA ARG A 100 20.87 -22.69 13.59
C ARG A 100 20.89 -21.53 14.59
N MET A 101 19.80 -20.78 14.73
CA MET A 101 19.72 -19.63 15.64
C MET A 101 19.60 -20.05 17.12
N ASN A 102 20.27 -19.31 18.00
CA ASN A 102 20.14 -19.46 19.45
C ASN A 102 18.69 -19.06 19.88
N PRO A 103 18.08 -19.72 20.88
CA PRO A 103 16.77 -19.36 21.46
C PRO A 103 16.46 -17.86 21.56
N TYR A 104 17.43 -17.03 21.99
CA TYR A 104 17.24 -15.57 22.10
C TYR A 104 17.06 -14.88 20.74
N GLN A 105 17.81 -15.29 19.72
CA GLN A 105 17.72 -14.76 18.35
C GLN A 105 16.38 -15.12 17.72
N ARG A 106 15.91 -16.36 17.92
CA ARG A 106 14.58 -16.80 17.47
C ARG A 106 13.45 -15.96 18.07
N LEU A 107 13.55 -15.65 19.37
CA LEU A 107 12.56 -14.84 20.07
C LEU A 107 12.50 -13.41 19.53
N ASN A 108 13.65 -12.77 19.30
CA ASN A 108 13.71 -11.43 18.73
C ASN A 108 13.18 -11.41 17.29
N PHE A 109 13.58 -12.38 16.47
CA PHE A 109 13.10 -12.52 15.10
C PHE A 109 11.57 -12.72 15.05
N GLY A 110 11.02 -13.54 15.93
CA GLY A 110 9.57 -13.72 16.06
C GLY A 110 8.83 -12.42 16.42
N ARG A 111 9.38 -11.62 17.34
CA ARG A 111 8.80 -10.32 17.72
C ARG A 111 8.83 -9.31 16.58
N GLU A 112 9.92 -9.26 15.82
CA GLU A 112 10.04 -8.39 14.64
C GLU A 112 9.01 -8.77 13.56
N LEU A 113 8.76 -10.06 13.37
CA LEU A 113 7.74 -10.58 12.46
C LEU A 113 6.31 -10.23 12.91
N GLU A 114 6.02 -10.35 14.20
CA GLU A 114 4.71 -9.94 14.74
C GLU A 114 4.47 -8.44 14.57
N ALA A 115 5.49 -7.61 14.82
CA ALA A 115 5.42 -6.18 14.61
C ALA A 115 5.18 -5.83 13.12
N ALA A 116 5.86 -6.53 12.20
CA ALA A 116 5.64 -6.36 10.76
C ALA A 116 4.22 -6.73 10.34
N ARG A 117 3.70 -7.87 10.83
CA ARG A 117 2.31 -8.30 10.56
C ARG A 117 1.28 -7.33 11.15
N ALA A 118 1.55 -6.76 12.33
CA ALA A 118 0.68 -5.76 12.94
C ALA A 118 0.66 -4.46 12.11
N ALA A 119 1.81 -4.02 11.60
CA ALA A 119 1.91 -2.86 10.72
C ALA A 119 1.18 -3.08 9.38
N GLU A 120 1.27 -4.27 8.80
CA GLU A 120 0.58 -4.64 7.56
C GLU A 120 -0.95 -4.65 7.74
N ARG A 121 -1.44 -5.20 8.86
CA ARG A 121 -2.87 -5.13 9.23
C ARG A 121 -3.34 -3.70 9.47
N ALA A 122 -2.49 -2.85 10.04
CA ALA A 122 -2.82 -1.43 10.23
C ALA A 122 -2.87 -0.67 8.88
N ALA A 123 -2.02 -1.02 7.92
CA ALA A 123 -2.03 -0.42 6.58
C ALA A 123 -3.24 -0.87 5.73
N THR A 124 -3.72 -2.11 5.93
CA THR A 124 -4.92 -2.65 5.25
C THR A 124 -6.22 -2.35 6.00
N ALA A 125 -6.17 -1.93 7.26
CA ALA A 125 -7.31 -1.39 7.99
C ALA A 125 -7.70 -0.02 7.40
N ARG A 126 -8.31 -0.06 6.22
CA ARG A 126 -9.04 1.05 5.61
C ARG A 126 -10.08 1.48 6.65
N LYS A 127 -9.82 2.61 7.34
CA LYS A 127 -10.87 3.31 8.07
C LYS A 127 -12.04 3.44 7.09
N PRO A 128 -13.27 2.98 7.40
CA PRO A 128 -14.38 3.14 6.47
C PRO A 128 -14.42 4.61 6.08
N ALA A 129 -14.36 4.88 4.78
CA ALA A 129 -14.39 6.24 4.27
C ALA A 129 -15.62 6.91 4.88
N SER A 130 -15.40 8.00 5.61
CA SER A 130 -16.51 8.82 6.07
C SER A 130 -17.35 9.16 4.85
N PRO A 131 -18.67 8.87 4.84
CA PRO A 131 -19.50 9.13 3.68
C PRO A 131 -19.38 10.61 3.29
N SER A 132 -19.46 10.91 1.99
CA SER A 132 -19.56 12.29 1.54
C SER A 132 -20.84 12.91 2.12
N ALA A 133 -20.90 14.25 2.24
CA ALA A 133 -22.09 14.93 2.78
C ALA A 133 -23.39 14.56 2.02
N GLU A 134 -23.29 14.23 0.73
CA GLU A 134 -24.41 13.77 -0.08
C GLU A 134 -24.82 12.32 0.22
N ASP A 135 -23.86 11.44 0.49
CA ASP A 135 -24.11 10.05 0.86
C ASP A 135 -24.66 9.94 2.29
N GLU A 136 -24.21 10.81 3.19
CA GLU A 136 -24.71 10.93 4.56
C GLU A 136 -26.18 11.35 4.57
N ALA A 137 -26.58 12.32 3.73
CA ALA A 137 -27.97 12.75 3.60
C ALA A 137 -28.89 11.63 3.09
N LYS A 138 -28.45 10.85 2.10
CA LYS A 138 -29.19 9.68 1.60
C LYS A 138 -29.30 8.59 2.68
N PHE A 139 -28.23 8.36 3.44
CA PHE A 139 -28.21 7.37 4.50
C PHE A 139 -29.13 7.75 5.68
N LEU A 140 -29.19 9.02 6.07
CA LEU A 140 -30.13 9.53 7.07
C LEU A 140 -31.59 9.35 6.66
N LEU A 141 -31.90 9.54 5.37
CA LEU A 141 -33.24 9.26 4.83
C LEU A 141 -33.57 7.76 4.87
N MET A 142 -32.59 6.89 4.61
CA MET A 142 -32.75 5.44 4.72
C MET A 142 -32.94 4.98 6.17
N LEU A 143 -32.17 5.53 7.11
CA LEU A 143 -32.30 5.26 8.55
C LEU A 143 -33.68 5.68 9.09
N ARG A 144 -34.26 6.76 8.59
CA ARG A 144 -35.63 7.18 8.96
C ARG A 144 -36.70 6.15 8.56
N ARG A 145 -36.46 5.36 7.51
CA ARG A 145 -37.39 4.33 7.02
C ARG A 145 -37.26 3.00 7.76
N LEU A 146 -36.17 2.79 8.49
CA LEU A 146 -35.95 1.58 9.28
C LEU A 146 -36.71 1.63 10.62
N PRO A 147 -37.08 0.46 11.18
CA PRO A 147 -37.62 0.35 12.53
C PRO A 147 -36.65 0.93 13.57
N PRO A 148 -37.13 1.58 14.65
CA PRO A 148 -36.25 2.23 15.65
C PRO A 148 -35.15 1.32 16.22
N ALA A 149 -35.43 0.02 16.37
CA ALA A 149 -34.48 -0.96 16.89
C ALA A 149 -33.27 -1.21 15.96
N GLU A 150 -33.43 -1.03 14.65
CA GLU A 150 -32.41 -1.32 13.63
C GLU A 150 -31.61 -0.08 13.21
N ARG A 151 -32.05 1.12 13.63
CA ARG A 151 -31.38 2.38 13.25
C ARG A 151 -29.98 2.49 13.82
N ILE A 152 -29.81 2.10 15.08
CA ILE A 152 -28.53 2.24 15.78
C ILE A 152 -27.50 1.25 15.23
N SER A 153 -27.91 0.01 14.93
CA SER A 153 -27.02 -0.98 14.32
C SER A 153 -26.62 -0.58 12.89
N ALA A 154 -27.57 -0.10 12.08
CA ALA A 154 -27.30 0.39 10.73
C ALA A 154 -26.41 1.64 10.70
N ALA A 155 -26.60 2.57 11.64
CA ALA A 155 -25.76 3.77 11.77
C ALA A 155 -24.31 3.44 12.17
N ARG A 156 -24.10 2.48 13.08
CA ARG A 156 -22.75 1.99 13.42
C ARG A 156 -22.08 1.27 12.25
N ALA A 157 -22.83 0.44 11.51
CA ALA A 157 -22.30 -0.29 10.36
C ALA A 157 -21.82 0.66 9.23
N ALA A 158 -22.44 1.83 9.11
CA ALA A 158 -22.05 2.87 8.17
C ALA A 158 -20.99 3.86 8.72
N GLY A 159 -20.50 3.66 9.94
CA GLY A 159 -19.46 4.51 10.53
C GLY A 159 -19.93 5.93 10.88
N MET A 160 -21.24 6.14 11.07
CA MET A 160 -21.82 7.43 11.49
C MET A 160 -21.82 7.61 13.02
N LEU A 161 -21.57 6.53 13.77
CA LEU A 161 -21.49 6.45 15.24
C LEU A 161 -20.38 5.49 15.66
#